data_AF-A0A7K4H5H6-F1
#
_entry.id   AF-A0A7K4H5H6-F1
#
_cell.length_a   1.000
_cell.length_b   1.000
_cell.length_c   1.000
_cell.angle_alpha   90.00
_cell.angle_beta   90.00
_cell.angle_gamma   90.00
#
_symmetry.space_group_name_H-M   'P 1'
#
loop_
_entity.id
_entity.type
_entity.pdbx_description
1 polymer ?
#
loop_
_entity_poly.entity_id
_entity_poly.type
_entity_poly.pdbx_seq_one_letter_code
_entity_poly.pdbx_strand_id
1 'polypeptide(L)'
;MEEKTFLEYLIENNVSQEQADVFVSRLNEFNKYLKKEKNDVDAIPARGILKYTENLVETGSENVLEFLRTLLNYANFIKKYDYVVEIVEIVESYNTMENLYLRIAEQFNDKVRDEIFANINIPPLGVNPDKKPKITKVVMKRLEEELGEEKTIELLAPCLHGRPLEPIKKDREDFLTINDIDEFLKIKKQDSIETAQKHQKEGTLLYAQYVDEKVVEYIKNNPTITPGIREGDKIIATKTLIK
;
A
#
# COMPACT_ATOMS: atom_id res chain seq x y z
N MET A 1 3.90 -10.38 -24.52
CA MET A 1 3.04 -9.19 -24.34
C MET A 1 1.99 -9.14 -25.44
N GLU A 2 0.73 -9.35 -25.07
CA GLU A 2 -0.43 -9.21 -25.96
C GLU A 2 -1.04 -7.82 -25.80
N GLU A 3 -0.52 -6.84 -26.56
CA GLU A 3 -0.87 -5.43 -26.40
C GLU A 3 -2.36 -5.13 -26.60
N LYS A 4 -2.96 -5.74 -27.62
CA LYS A 4 -4.37 -5.51 -27.97
C LYS A 4 -5.33 -6.00 -26.88
N THR A 5 -5.10 -7.20 -26.36
CA THR A 5 -5.95 -7.79 -25.31
C THR A 5 -5.74 -7.08 -23.98
N PHE A 6 -4.53 -6.59 -23.70
CA PHE A 6 -4.30 -5.73 -22.53
C PHE A 6 -5.03 -4.38 -22.67
N LEU A 7 -5.02 -3.77 -23.85
CA LEU A 7 -5.76 -2.53 -24.10
C LEU A 7 -7.27 -2.73 -23.89
N GLU A 8 -7.83 -3.80 -24.46
CA GLU A 8 -9.24 -4.18 -24.27
C GLU A 8 -9.56 -4.34 -22.77
N TYR A 9 -8.71 -5.04 -22.02
CA TYR A 9 -8.84 -5.19 -20.56
C TYR A 9 -8.86 -3.84 -19.82
N LEU A 10 -8.00 -2.88 -20.19
CA LEU A 10 -7.96 -1.56 -19.56
C LEU A 10 -9.28 -0.79 -19.77
N ILE A 11 -9.81 -0.81 -21.00
CA ILE A 11 -11.07 -0.12 -21.31
C ILE A 11 -12.25 -0.77 -20.57
N GLU A 12 -12.30 -2.11 -20.52
CA GLU A 12 -13.32 -2.84 -19.74
C GLU A 12 -13.28 -2.50 -18.24
N ASN A 13 -12.11 -2.13 -17.72
CA ASN A 13 -11.91 -1.69 -16.35
C ASN A 13 -12.02 -0.17 -16.15
N ASN A 14 -12.69 0.53 -17.07
CA ASN A 14 -12.97 1.98 -17.02
C ASN A 14 -11.73 2.89 -17.05
N VAL A 15 -10.62 2.42 -17.62
CA VAL A 15 -9.48 3.28 -17.95
C VAL A 15 -9.81 4.02 -19.25
N SER A 16 -9.59 5.34 -19.31
CA SER A 16 -9.80 6.11 -20.54
C SER A 16 -8.83 5.67 -21.63
N GLN A 17 -9.21 5.84 -22.90
CA GLN A 17 -8.33 5.50 -24.04
C GLN A 17 -6.96 6.19 -23.92
N GLU A 18 -6.94 7.48 -23.61
CA GLU A 18 -5.71 8.26 -23.43
C GLU A 18 -4.81 7.66 -22.34
N GLN A 19 -5.39 7.32 -21.19
CA GLN A 19 -4.62 6.72 -20.09
C GLN A 19 -4.15 5.30 -20.43
N ALA A 20 -4.95 4.55 -21.18
CA ALA A 20 -4.62 3.19 -21.61
C ALA A 20 -3.45 3.20 -22.61
N ASP A 21 -3.42 4.15 -23.54
CA ASP A 21 -2.30 4.34 -24.48
C ASP A 21 -1.00 4.67 -23.73
N VAL A 22 -1.09 5.51 -22.69
CA VAL A 22 0.03 5.80 -21.79
C VAL A 22 0.53 4.54 -21.09
N PHE A 23 -0.37 3.72 -20.54
CA PHE A 23 0.00 2.46 -19.89
C PHE A 23 0.68 1.49 -20.85
N VAL A 24 0.14 1.32 -22.06
CA VAL A 24 0.77 0.47 -23.09
C VAL A 24 2.16 0.97 -23.45
N SER A 25 2.34 2.29 -23.60
CA SER A 25 3.65 2.89 -23.88
C SER A 25 4.66 2.61 -22.76
N ARG A 26 4.27 2.81 -21.49
CA ARG A 26 5.10 2.55 -20.30
C ARG A 26 5.49 1.08 -20.17
N LEU A 27 4.55 0.18 -20.44
CA LEU A 27 4.82 -1.26 -20.41
C LEU A 27 5.83 -1.64 -21.50
N ASN A 28 5.73 -1.04 -22.69
CA ASN A 28 6.68 -1.22 -23.78
C ASN A 28 8.08 -0.69 -23.45
N GLU A 29 8.19 0.46 -22.79
CA GLU A 29 9.47 1.00 -22.29
C GLU A 29 10.14 0.04 -21.30
N PHE A 30 9.38 -0.48 -20.34
CA PHE A 30 9.88 -1.45 -19.38
C PHE A 30 10.26 -2.79 -20.04
N ASN A 31 9.47 -3.26 -21.02
CA ASN A 31 9.78 -4.45 -21.79
C ASN A 31 11.12 -4.30 -22.55
N LYS A 32 11.39 -3.12 -23.11
CA LYS A 32 12.69 -2.81 -23.75
C LYS A 32 13.84 -2.83 -22.73
N TYR A 33 13.60 -2.34 -21.52
CA TYR A 33 14.59 -2.41 -20.43
C TYR A 33 14.92 -3.86 -20.07
N LEU A 34 13.90 -4.72 -19.87
CA LEU A 34 14.07 -6.13 -19.51
C LEU A 34 14.77 -6.96 -20.60
N LYS A 35 14.50 -6.64 -21.88
CA LYS A 35 15.13 -7.35 -23.01
C LYS A 35 16.65 -7.24 -23.03
N LYS A 36 17.25 -6.22 -22.39
CA LYS A 36 18.71 -6.11 -22.23
C LYS A 36 19.31 -7.29 -21.47
N GLU A 37 18.53 -7.90 -20.57
CA GLU A 37 18.90 -9.07 -19.78
C GLU A 37 18.21 -10.36 -20.26
N LYS A 38 17.66 -10.36 -21.48
CA LYS A 38 16.89 -11.49 -22.07
C LYS A 38 15.63 -11.86 -21.28
N ASN A 39 15.05 -10.90 -20.55
CA ASN A 39 13.74 -11.04 -19.89
C ASN A 39 12.67 -10.23 -20.64
N ASP A 40 11.41 -10.41 -20.25
CA ASP A 40 10.28 -9.60 -20.72
C ASP A 40 9.26 -9.40 -19.59
N VAL A 41 8.21 -8.63 -19.88
CA VAL A 41 7.15 -8.29 -18.91
C VAL A 41 6.31 -9.48 -18.46
N ASP A 42 6.36 -10.62 -19.17
CA ASP A 42 5.64 -11.85 -18.81
C ASP A 42 6.46 -12.73 -17.85
N ALA A 43 7.79 -12.53 -17.82
CA ALA A 43 8.75 -13.21 -16.96
C ALA A 43 9.75 -12.22 -16.32
N ILE A 44 9.25 -11.35 -15.43
CA ILE A 44 10.07 -10.38 -14.71
C ILE A 44 10.90 -11.13 -13.65
N PRO A 45 12.23 -10.97 -13.61
CA PRO A 45 13.06 -11.57 -12.58
C PRO A 45 12.73 -10.97 -11.20
N ALA A 46 13.01 -11.71 -10.13
CA ALA A 46 12.83 -11.21 -8.77
C ALA A 46 13.54 -9.85 -8.57
N ARG A 47 12.85 -8.90 -7.93
CA ARG A 47 13.32 -7.51 -7.73
C ARG A 47 13.49 -6.72 -9.03
N GLY A 48 12.99 -7.23 -10.16
CA GLY A 48 13.12 -6.59 -11.48
C GLY A 48 12.33 -5.28 -11.60
N ILE A 49 11.18 -5.20 -10.92
CA ILE A 49 10.35 -3.99 -10.87
C ILE A 49 11.08 -2.94 -10.04
N LEU A 50 11.60 -3.33 -8.87
CA LEU A 50 12.35 -2.45 -7.99
C LEU A 50 13.59 -1.88 -8.68
N LYS A 51 14.38 -2.73 -9.37
CA LYS A 51 15.55 -2.27 -10.13
C LYS A 51 15.18 -1.22 -11.18
N TYR A 52 14.05 -1.42 -11.86
CA TYR A 52 13.60 -0.46 -12.86
C TYR A 52 13.11 0.84 -12.24
N THR A 53 12.40 0.80 -11.11
CA THR A 53 12.01 2.03 -10.40
C THR A 53 13.22 2.79 -9.86
N GLU A 54 14.26 2.11 -9.39
CA GLU A 54 15.52 2.76 -9.02
C GLU A 54 16.17 3.44 -10.22
N ASN A 55 16.26 2.76 -11.36
CA ASN A 55 16.77 3.36 -12.59
C ASN A 55 15.95 4.58 -13.05
N LEU A 56 14.62 4.55 -12.89
CA LEU A 56 13.76 5.70 -13.18
C LEU A 56 14.09 6.89 -12.26
N VAL A 57 14.28 6.65 -10.97
CA VAL A 57 14.67 7.71 -10.02
C VAL A 57 16.06 8.25 -10.34
N GLU A 58 17.04 7.38 -10.63
CA GLU A 58 18.41 7.77 -10.93
C GLU A 58 18.53 8.57 -12.23
N THR A 59 17.63 8.32 -13.19
CA THR A 59 17.55 9.09 -14.44
C THR A 59 16.65 10.33 -14.34
N GLY A 60 16.09 10.62 -13.16
CA GLY A 60 15.28 11.81 -12.89
C GLY A 60 13.86 11.74 -13.46
N SER A 61 13.31 10.54 -13.68
CA SER A 61 11.95 10.37 -14.19
C SER A 61 10.89 10.57 -13.10
N GLU A 62 9.94 11.46 -13.35
CA GLU A 62 8.79 11.70 -12.47
C GLU A 62 7.68 10.62 -12.63
N ASN A 63 7.84 9.69 -13.57
CA ASN A 63 6.77 8.77 -13.99
C ASN A 63 6.71 7.45 -13.20
N VAL A 64 7.36 7.36 -12.03
CA VAL A 64 7.40 6.11 -11.24
C VAL A 64 5.99 5.66 -10.82
N LEU A 65 5.14 6.58 -10.36
CA LEU A 65 3.78 6.26 -9.95
C LEU A 65 2.94 5.73 -11.13
N GLU A 66 3.04 6.37 -12.28
CA GLU A 66 2.35 5.96 -13.51
C GLU A 66 2.84 4.60 -13.99
N PHE A 67 4.14 4.34 -13.93
CA PHE A 67 4.72 3.03 -14.22
C PHE A 67 4.18 1.94 -13.27
N LEU A 68 4.15 2.18 -11.96
CA LEU A 68 3.64 1.21 -11.00
C LEU A 68 2.14 0.94 -11.19
N ARG A 69 1.35 1.97 -11.54
CA ARG A 69 -0.07 1.80 -11.92
C ARG A 69 -0.23 0.98 -13.20
N THR A 70 0.60 1.24 -14.21
CA THR A 70 0.65 0.46 -15.46
C THR A 70 0.89 -1.01 -15.14
N LEU A 71 1.93 -1.29 -14.36
CA LEU A 71 2.34 -2.66 -14.08
C LEU A 71 1.36 -3.37 -13.15
N LEU A 72 0.69 -2.67 -12.24
CA LEU A 72 -0.39 -3.23 -11.42
C LEU A 72 -1.55 -3.71 -12.28
N ASN A 73 -1.98 -2.90 -13.26
CA ASN A 73 -3.02 -3.30 -14.21
C ASN A 73 -2.57 -4.50 -15.05
N TYR A 74 -1.33 -4.49 -15.54
CA TYR A 74 -0.80 -5.60 -16.32
C TYR A 74 -0.71 -6.89 -15.49
N ALA A 75 -0.21 -6.81 -14.26
CA ALA A 75 -0.10 -7.93 -13.34
C ALA A 75 -1.47 -8.56 -13.04
N ASN A 76 -2.52 -7.74 -12.87
CA ASN A 76 -3.89 -8.23 -12.73
C ASN A 76 -4.41 -8.89 -14.01
N PHE A 77 -4.13 -8.31 -15.18
CA PHE A 77 -4.51 -8.86 -16.48
C PHE A 77 -3.92 -10.27 -16.70
N ILE A 78 -2.63 -10.46 -16.45
CA ILE A 78 -1.95 -11.76 -16.61
C ILE A 78 -1.96 -12.63 -15.33
N LYS A 79 -2.64 -12.18 -14.28
CA LYS A 79 -2.74 -12.83 -12.96
C LYS A 79 -1.38 -13.21 -12.33
N LYS A 80 -0.37 -12.35 -12.50
CA LYS A 80 0.96 -12.49 -11.89
C LYS A 80 1.03 -11.71 -10.58
N TYR A 81 0.44 -12.28 -9.53
CA TYR A 81 0.33 -11.59 -8.25
C TYR A 81 1.65 -11.39 -7.50
N ASP A 82 2.70 -12.15 -7.81
CA ASP A 82 4.05 -11.87 -7.30
C ASP A 82 4.53 -10.47 -7.73
N TYR A 83 4.09 -9.98 -8.91
CA TYR A 83 4.37 -8.61 -9.35
C TYR A 83 3.58 -7.60 -8.51
N VAL A 84 2.33 -7.93 -8.16
CA VAL A 84 1.50 -7.10 -7.28
C VAL A 84 2.15 -6.97 -5.91
N VAL A 85 2.69 -8.06 -5.36
CA VAL A 85 3.42 -8.04 -4.08
C VAL A 85 4.64 -7.12 -4.15
N GLU A 86 5.50 -7.26 -5.17
CA GLU A 86 6.68 -6.38 -5.32
C GLU A 86 6.28 -4.91 -5.55
N ILE A 87 5.20 -4.63 -6.29
CA ILE A 87 4.66 -3.27 -6.44
C ILE A 87 4.20 -2.73 -5.09
N VAL A 88 3.47 -3.52 -4.30
CA VAL A 88 3.01 -3.14 -2.96
C VAL A 88 4.19 -2.79 -2.07
N GLU A 89 5.26 -3.60 -2.06
CA GLU A 89 6.48 -3.31 -1.29
C GLU A 89 7.14 -1.98 -1.67
N ILE A 90 7.12 -1.61 -2.96
CA ILE A 90 7.69 -0.34 -3.46
C ILE A 90 6.85 0.87 -3.01
N VAL A 91 5.52 0.77 -3.13
CA VAL A 91 4.61 1.85 -2.75
C VAL A 91 4.40 1.91 -1.23
N GLU A 92 4.61 0.82 -0.52
CA GLU A 92 4.41 0.80 0.92
C GLU A 92 5.36 1.81 1.57
N SER A 93 4.78 2.66 2.42
CA SER A 93 5.47 3.76 3.14
C SER A 93 6.13 4.85 2.30
N TYR A 94 5.92 4.92 0.97
CA TYR A 94 6.62 5.92 0.15
C TYR A 94 6.36 7.36 0.61
N ASN A 95 5.13 7.67 1.03
CA ASN A 95 4.72 9.00 1.47
C ASN A 95 4.90 9.24 2.97
N THR A 96 5.31 8.23 3.76
CA THR A 96 5.38 8.33 5.22
C THR A 96 6.32 9.45 5.68
N MET A 97 7.48 9.57 5.05
CA MET A 97 8.49 10.57 5.42
C MET A 97 8.07 11.98 5.00
N GLU A 98 7.41 12.12 3.84
CA GLU A 98 6.84 13.38 3.38
C GLU A 98 5.69 13.85 4.29
N ASN A 99 4.79 12.94 4.67
CA ASN A 99 3.71 13.25 5.60
C ASN A 99 4.25 13.64 6.98
N LEU A 100 5.34 13.02 7.45
CA LEU A 100 6.01 13.43 8.67
C LEU A 100 6.60 14.84 8.55
N TYR A 101 7.29 15.13 7.44
CA TYR A 101 7.83 16.45 7.13
C TYR A 101 6.74 17.53 7.20
N LEU A 102 5.61 17.31 6.52
CA LEU A 102 4.48 18.24 6.52
C LEU A 102 3.86 18.40 7.92
N ARG A 103 3.65 17.29 8.63
CA ARG A 103 3.01 17.29 9.96
C ARG A 103 3.83 18.05 11.00
N ILE A 104 5.16 17.97 10.97
CA ILE A 104 6.01 18.73 11.91
C ILE A 104 5.83 20.23 11.70
N ALA A 105 5.76 20.69 10.45
CA ALA A 105 5.49 22.11 10.18
C ALA A 105 4.09 22.53 10.62
N GLU A 106 3.09 21.68 10.39
CA GLU A 106 1.70 21.94 10.80
C GLU A 106 1.53 22.03 12.32
N GLN A 107 2.13 21.09 13.07
CA GLN A 107 1.95 21.01 14.52
C GLN A 107 2.89 21.92 15.31
N PHE A 108 4.06 22.26 14.76
CA PHE A 108 5.06 23.09 15.45
C PHE A 108 5.35 24.35 14.65
N ASN A 109 6.16 24.25 13.60
CA ASN A 109 6.45 25.30 12.59
C ASN A 109 7.53 24.81 11.60
N ASP A 110 7.68 25.57 10.51
CA ASP A 110 8.68 25.31 9.47
C ASP A 110 10.12 25.24 9.99
N LYS A 111 10.49 26.08 10.97
CA LYS A 111 11.87 26.11 11.49
C LYS A 111 12.24 24.79 12.16
N VAL A 112 11.39 24.28 13.04
CA VAL A 112 11.59 22.98 13.72
C VAL A 112 11.69 21.85 12.70
N ARG A 113 10.81 21.83 11.70
CA ARG A 113 10.87 20.86 10.60
C ARG A 113 12.21 20.93 9.86
N ASP A 114 12.63 22.12 9.47
CA ASP A 114 13.84 22.33 8.67
C ASP A 114 15.10 21.95 9.46
N GLU A 115 15.12 22.18 10.77
CA GLU A 115 16.20 21.73 11.67
C GLU A 115 16.27 20.19 11.74
N ILE A 116 15.13 19.52 11.91
CA ILE A 116 15.05 18.05 11.92
C ILE A 116 15.49 17.46 10.57
N PHE A 117 15.04 18.04 9.46
CA PHE A 117 15.32 17.56 8.10
C PHE A 117 16.59 18.16 7.48
N ALA A 118 17.39 18.90 8.24
CA ALA A 118 18.60 19.56 7.73
C ALA A 118 19.53 18.56 7.03
N ASN A 119 19.85 18.82 5.76
CA ASN A 119 20.69 17.98 4.90
C ASN A 119 20.13 16.57 4.63
N ILE A 120 18.81 16.39 4.74
CA ILE A 120 18.14 15.12 4.41
C ILE A 120 17.33 15.32 3.13
N ASN A 121 17.67 14.53 2.11
CA ASN A 121 16.82 14.38 0.94
C ASN A 121 15.80 13.27 1.22
N ILE A 122 14.51 13.61 1.19
CA ILE A 122 13.44 12.62 1.34
C ILE A 122 13.47 11.68 0.12
N PRO A 123 13.60 10.35 0.31
CA PRO A 123 13.62 9.42 -0.82
C PRO A 123 12.32 9.50 -1.61
N PRO A 124 12.37 9.73 -2.93
CA PRO A 124 11.17 9.68 -3.77
C PRO A 124 10.63 8.24 -3.89
N LEU A 125 9.41 8.12 -4.41
CA LEU A 125 8.83 6.84 -4.79
C LEU A 125 9.74 6.11 -5.79
N GLY A 126 9.93 4.80 -5.59
CA GLY A 126 10.77 3.96 -6.44
C GLY A 126 12.19 3.70 -5.91
N VAL A 127 12.61 4.41 -4.86
CA VAL A 127 13.86 4.11 -4.15
C VAL A 127 13.73 2.79 -3.38
N ASN A 128 14.77 1.95 -3.45
CA ASN A 128 14.84 0.71 -2.69
C ASN A 128 14.53 0.92 -1.19
N PRO A 129 13.53 0.21 -0.63
CA PRO A 129 13.17 0.28 0.78
C PRO A 129 14.36 0.09 1.73
N ASP A 130 15.37 -0.70 1.37
CA ASP A 130 16.57 -0.95 2.18
C ASP A 130 17.40 0.34 2.44
N LYS A 131 17.21 1.39 1.64
CA LYS A 131 17.85 2.70 1.82
C LYS A 131 17.12 3.57 2.86
N LYS A 132 15.82 3.35 3.10
CA LYS A 132 14.98 4.19 3.97
C LYS A 132 15.36 4.13 5.47
N PRO A 133 15.67 2.97 6.09
CA PRO A 133 15.95 2.88 7.52
C PRO A 133 17.06 3.79 8.02
N LYS A 134 18.11 4.00 7.21
CA LYS A 134 19.23 4.89 7.57
C LYS A 134 18.75 6.34 7.73
N ILE A 135 17.90 6.81 6.84
CA ILE A 135 17.34 8.16 6.87
C ILE A 135 16.35 8.28 8.03
N THR A 136 15.43 7.31 8.16
CA THR A 136 14.45 7.29 9.26
C THR A 136 15.14 7.35 10.62
N LYS A 137 16.23 6.60 10.82
CA LYS A 137 16.99 6.64 12.08
C LYS A 137 17.51 8.03 12.42
N VAL A 138 18.00 8.78 11.43
CA VAL A 138 18.50 10.15 11.65
C VAL A 138 17.35 11.09 12.00
N VAL A 139 16.23 11.00 11.29
CA VAL A 139 15.05 11.84 11.54
C VAL A 139 14.45 11.57 12.93
N MET A 140 14.29 10.29 13.30
CA MET A 140 13.74 9.91 14.62
C MET A 140 14.60 10.43 15.76
N LYS A 141 15.94 10.31 15.64
CA LYS A 141 16.86 10.83 16.64
C LYS A 141 16.72 12.35 16.81
N ARG A 142 16.67 13.09 15.70
CA ARG A 142 16.55 14.55 15.73
C ARG A 142 15.19 15.01 16.25
N LEU A 143 14.13 14.26 15.95
CA LEU A 143 12.80 14.51 16.52
C LEU A 143 12.82 14.43 18.04
N GLU A 144 13.38 13.36 18.60
CA GLU A 144 13.48 13.21 20.05
C GLU A 144 14.39 14.27 20.69
N GLU A 145 15.50 14.64 20.03
CA GLU A 145 16.41 15.69 20.52
C GLU A 145 15.77 17.09 20.51
N GLU A 146 14.96 17.41 19.49
CA GLU A 146 14.35 18.74 19.33
C GLU A 146 13.03 18.89 20.10
N LEU A 147 12.20 17.84 20.13
CA LEU A 147 10.86 17.89 20.71
C LEU A 147 10.77 17.27 22.11
N GLY A 148 11.69 16.36 22.45
CA GLY A 148 11.55 15.45 23.58
C GLY A 148 10.67 14.24 23.27
N GLU A 149 10.77 13.22 24.13
CA GLU A 149 10.08 11.92 23.95
C GLU A 149 8.56 12.06 23.89
N GLU A 150 7.95 12.79 24.84
CA GLU A 150 6.49 12.91 24.97
C GLU A 150 5.85 13.48 23.69
N LYS A 151 6.38 14.61 23.19
CA LYS A 151 5.88 15.24 21.96
C LYS A 151 6.17 14.41 20.72
N THR A 152 7.28 13.67 20.71
CA THR A 152 7.60 12.75 19.61
C THR A 152 6.58 11.61 19.56
N ILE A 153 6.21 11.04 20.71
CA ILE A 153 5.15 10.02 20.78
C ILE A 153 3.82 10.60 20.30
N GLU A 154 3.44 11.80 20.76
CA GLU A 154 2.20 12.46 20.34
C GLU A 154 2.14 12.69 18.82
N LEU A 155 3.23 13.22 18.24
CA LEU A 155 3.36 13.47 16.80
C LEU A 155 3.20 12.19 15.96
N LEU A 156 3.77 11.08 16.44
CA LEU A 156 3.82 9.79 15.75
C LEU A 156 2.61 8.89 16.03
N ALA A 157 1.81 9.19 17.07
CA ALA A 157 0.65 8.38 17.44
C ALA A 157 -0.39 8.25 16.31
N PRO A 158 -0.72 9.31 15.52
CA PRO A 158 -1.57 9.16 14.36
C PRO A 158 -0.81 8.51 13.19
N CYS A 159 -1.47 7.58 12.48
CA CYS A 159 -0.89 6.91 11.32
C CYS A 159 -0.36 7.91 10.28
N LEU A 160 0.88 7.72 9.82
CA LEU A 160 1.56 8.59 8.85
C LEU A 160 1.23 8.23 7.39
N HIS A 161 0.58 7.10 7.11
CA HIS A 161 0.24 6.71 5.73
C HIS A 161 -0.91 7.53 5.13
N GLY A 162 -1.67 8.28 5.95
CA GLY A 162 -2.83 9.05 5.48
C GLY A 162 -3.97 8.15 5.01
N ARG A 163 -4.51 7.30 5.89
CA ARG A 163 -5.61 6.39 5.55
C ARG A 163 -6.83 7.20 5.10
N PRO A 164 -7.52 6.81 4.00
CA PRO A 164 -8.76 7.46 3.59
C PRO A 164 -9.77 7.46 4.75
N LEU A 165 -10.40 8.61 4.99
CA LEU A 165 -11.38 8.76 6.07
C LEU A 165 -12.72 8.09 5.74
N GLU A 166 -13.07 7.98 4.45
CA GLU A 166 -14.40 7.52 4.03
C GLU A 166 -14.80 6.14 4.58
N PRO A 167 -13.94 5.09 4.54
CA PRO A 167 -14.29 3.80 5.15
C PRO A 167 -14.55 3.91 6.66
N ILE A 168 -13.78 4.77 7.35
CA ILE A 168 -13.93 4.98 8.81
C ILE A 168 -15.23 5.73 9.11
N LYS A 169 -15.59 6.72 8.28
CA LYS A 169 -16.85 7.46 8.40
C LYS A 169 -18.05 6.53 8.23
N LYS A 170 -18.03 5.68 7.20
CA LYS A 170 -19.11 4.72 6.97
C LYS A 170 -19.26 3.75 8.14
N ASP A 171 -18.16 3.15 8.61
CA ASP A 171 -18.22 2.24 9.76
C ASP A 171 -18.79 2.94 11.01
N ARG A 172 -18.47 4.22 11.23
CA ARG A 172 -19.05 5.02 12.32
C ARG A 172 -20.54 5.26 12.13
N GLU A 173 -20.98 5.62 10.92
CA GLU A 173 -22.39 5.85 10.61
C GLU A 173 -23.22 4.58 10.78
N ASP A 174 -22.71 3.44 10.28
CA ASP A 174 -23.32 2.13 10.46
C ASP A 174 -23.44 1.81 11.95
N PHE A 175 -22.36 1.97 12.73
CA PHE A 175 -22.37 1.72 14.18
C PHE A 175 -23.38 2.60 14.93
N LEU A 176 -23.43 3.90 14.63
CA LEU A 176 -24.39 4.81 15.27
C LEU A 176 -25.84 4.49 14.91
N THR A 177 -26.08 3.94 13.71
CA THR A 177 -27.41 3.50 13.27
C THR A 177 -27.83 2.20 13.96
N ILE A 178 -26.91 1.24 14.07
CA ILE A 178 -27.13 -0.05 14.74
C ILE A 178 -27.30 0.17 16.25
N ASN A 179 -26.52 1.08 16.83
CA ASN A 179 -26.49 1.44 18.25
C ASN A 179 -26.34 0.23 19.19
N ASP A 180 -25.65 -0.80 18.72
CA ASP A 180 -25.31 -2.03 19.44
C ASP A 180 -23.95 -2.51 18.94
N ILE A 181 -22.96 -2.57 19.84
CA ILE A 181 -21.60 -2.97 19.49
C ILE A 181 -21.51 -4.45 19.13
N ASP A 182 -22.32 -5.31 19.74
CA ASP A 182 -22.25 -6.75 19.54
C ASP A 182 -22.86 -7.11 18.17
N GLU A 183 -23.97 -6.47 17.79
CA GLU A 183 -24.54 -6.62 16.45
C GLU A 183 -23.64 -5.98 15.37
N PHE A 184 -23.03 -4.83 15.64
CA PHE A 184 -22.06 -4.23 14.73
C PHE A 184 -20.87 -5.15 14.47
N LEU A 185 -20.27 -5.73 15.52
CA LEU A 185 -19.14 -6.65 15.39
C LEU A 185 -19.51 -7.90 14.57
N LYS A 186 -20.73 -8.43 14.77
CA LYS A 186 -21.24 -9.57 14.00
C LYS A 186 -21.40 -9.25 12.51
N ILE A 187 -21.92 -8.07 12.16
CA ILE A 187 -22.04 -7.62 10.76
C ILE A 187 -20.65 -7.49 10.13
N LYS A 188 -19.72 -6.79 10.79
CA LYS A 188 -18.35 -6.63 10.29
C LYS A 188 -17.62 -7.97 10.15
N LYS A 189 -17.94 -8.95 11.00
CA LYS A 189 -17.40 -10.31 10.87
C LYS A 189 -17.90 -10.98 9.60
N GLN A 190 -19.19 -10.87 9.33
CA GLN A 190 -19.80 -11.42 8.12
C GLN A 190 -19.22 -10.76 6.86
N ASP A 191 -19.10 -9.43 6.83
CA ASP A 191 -18.46 -8.69 5.73
C ASP A 191 -17.03 -9.20 5.45
N SER A 192 -16.27 -9.47 6.51
CA SER A 192 -14.89 -9.95 6.42
C SER A 192 -14.81 -11.35 5.83
N ILE A 193 -15.74 -12.24 6.21
CA ILE A 193 -15.84 -13.59 5.65
C ILE A 193 -16.23 -13.53 4.16
N GLU A 194 -17.24 -12.73 3.81
CA GLU A 194 -17.72 -12.58 2.44
C GLU A 194 -16.63 -11.99 1.53
N THR A 195 -15.89 -11.00 2.03
CA THR A 195 -14.75 -10.41 1.32
C THR A 195 -13.67 -11.46 1.05
N ALA A 196 -13.30 -12.26 2.06
CA ALA A 196 -12.32 -13.33 1.88
C ALA A 196 -12.80 -14.39 0.87
N GLN A 197 -14.06 -14.82 0.96
CA GLN A 197 -14.65 -15.77 0.01
C GLN A 197 -14.68 -15.23 -1.43
N LYS A 198 -14.94 -13.93 -1.60
CA LYS A 198 -14.87 -13.27 -2.91
C LYS A 198 -13.46 -13.37 -3.49
N HIS A 199 -12.44 -12.97 -2.73
CA HIS A 199 -11.04 -13.05 -3.18
C HIS A 199 -10.61 -14.49 -3.49
N GLN A 200 -11.02 -15.45 -2.67
CA GLN A 200 -10.81 -16.88 -2.92
C GLN A 200 -11.42 -17.32 -4.26
N LYS A 201 -12.70 -17.00 -4.49
CA LYS A 201 -13.44 -17.39 -5.71
C LYS A 201 -12.85 -16.75 -6.97
N GLU A 202 -12.46 -15.48 -6.87
CA GLU A 202 -11.91 -14.71 -7.99
C GLU A 202 -10.42 -15.02 -8.23
N GLY A 203 -9.76 -15.69 -7.28
CA GLY A 203 -8.33 -15.94 -7.30
C GLY A 203 -7.50 -14.66 -7.15
N THR A 204 -8.05 -13.64 -6.49
CA THR A 204 -7.41 -12.32 -6.28
C THR A 204 -6.83 -12.21 -4.86
N LEU A 205 -5.99 -11.21 -4.62
CA LEU A 205 -5.36 -10.99 -3.31
C LEU A 205 -6.28 -10.23 -2.35
N LEU A 206 -6.31 -10.67 -1.09
CA LEU A 206 -6.84 -9.90 0.04
C LEU A 206 -5.66 -9.27 0.79
N TYR A 207 -5.54 -7.95 0.82
CA TYR A 207 -4.41 -7.23 1.45
C TYR A 207 -3.03 -7.75 1.01
N ALA A 208 -2.85 -7.94 -0.30
CA ALA A 208 -1.64 -8.51 -0.92
C ALA A 208 -1.33 -9.97 -0.54
N GLN A 209 -2.29 -10.71 0.04
CA GLN A 209 -2.14 -12.11 0.44
C GLN A 209 -3.12 -12.98 -0.34
N TYR A 210 -2.67 -14.18 -0.74
CA TYR A 210 -3.55 -15.19 -1.32
C TYR A 210 -4.54 -15.70 -0.27
N VAL A 211 -5.76 -15.94 -0.71
CA VAL A 211 -6.82 -16.51 0.14
C VAL A 211 -7.22 -17.85 -0.45
N ASP A 212 -6.86 -18.93 0.26
CA ASP A 212 -7.34 -20.27 -0.02
C ASP A 212 -8.48 -20.67 0.93
N GLU A 213 -8.96 -21.90 0.81
CA GLU A 213 -10.02 -22.42 1.68
C GLU A 213 -9.63 -22.42 3.15
N LYS A 214 -8.37 -22.71 3.47
CA LYS A 214 -7.87 -22.73 4.84
C LYS A 214 -7.88 -21.34 5.46
N VAL A 215 -7.55 -20.31 4.67
CA VAL A 215 -7.64 -18.91 5.13
C VAL A 215 -9.09 -18.53 5.42
N VAL A 216 -10.03 -18.88 4.53
CA VAL A 216 -11.45 -18.59 4.75
C VAL A 216 -11.97 -19.30 6.01
N GLU A 217 -11.65 -20.59 6.18
CA GLU A 217 -12.01 -21.36 7.37
C GLU A 217 -11.36 -20.78 8.63
N TYR A 218 -10.11 -20.36 8.56
CA TYR A 218 -9.42 -19.72 9.66
C TYR A 218 -10.12 -18.43 10.08
N ILE A 219 -10.49 -17.56 9.14
CA ILE A 219 -11.28 -16.35 9.45
C ILE A 219 -12.61 -16.74 10.08
N LYS A 220 -13.36 -17.70 9.53
CA LYS A 220 -14.66 -18.13 10.08
C LYS A 220 -14.58 -18.66 11.50
N ASN A 221 -13.60 -19.51 11.78
CA ASN A 221 -13.49 -20.25 13.04
C ASN A 221 -12.82 -19.44 14.16
N ASN A 222 -12.25 -18.27 13.86
CA ASN A 222 -11.57 -17.43 14.86
C ASN A 222 -12.33 -16.10 15.03
N PRO A 223 -13.20 -15.98 16.04
CA PRO A 223 -14.05 -14.81 16.20
C PRO A 223 -13.27 -13.54 16.55
N THR A 224 -12.07 -13.66 17.12
CA THR A 224 -11.17 -12.53 17.41
C THR A 224 -10.52 -11.93 16.16
N ILE A 225 -10.51 -12.64 15.03
CA ILE A 225 -9.97 -12.11 13.77
C ILE A 225 -11.02 -11.21 13.13
N THR A 226 -10.66 -9.94 12.94
CA THR A 226 -11.40 -8.85 12.26
C THR A 226 -12.93 -9.02 12.24
N PRO A 227 -13.70 -8.28 13.05
CA PRO A 227 -13.30 -7.09 13.81
C PRO A 227 -12.79 -7.36 15.25
N GLY A 228 -13.03 -8.55 15.80
CA GLY A 228 -12.80 -8.87 17.21
C GLY A 228 -14.08 -9.24 17.95
N ILE A 229 -13.95 -9.58 19.23
CA ILE A 229 -15.08 -9.87 20.14
C ILE A 229 -15.09 -8.90 21.31
N ARG A 230 -16.28 -8.64 21.87
CA ARG A 230 -16.42 -7.84 23.08
C ARG A 230 -16.19 -8.69 24.33
N GLU A 231 -15.36 -8.17 25.24
CA GLU A 231 -15.20 -8.68 26.60
C GLU A 231 -15.35 -7.51 27.58
N GLY A 232 -16.56 -7.36 28.15
CA GLY A 232 -16.88 -6.25 29.05
C GLY A 232 -16.79 -4.89 28.36
N ASP A 233 -15.80 -4.09 28.76
CA ASP A 233 -15.50 -2.75 28.23
C ASP A 233 -14.42 -2.77 27.13
N LYS A 234 -13.97 -3.96 26.70
CA LYS A 234 -12.90 -4.12 25.71
C LYS A 234 -13.37 -4.84 24.47
N ILE A 235 -12.68 -4.58 23.35
CA ILE A 235 -12.75 -5.38 22.14
C ILE A 235 -11.42 -6.11 21.99
N ILE A 236 -11.45 -7.43 21.98
CA ILE A 236 -10.29 -8.29 21.80
C ILE A 236 -10.20 -8.68 20.33
N ALA A 237 -9.15 -8.18 19.67
CA ALA A 237 -8.87 -8.46 18.27
C ALA A 237 -7.51 -9.16 18.12
N THR A 238 -7.47 -10.20 17.28
CA THR A 238 -6.24 -10.86 16.86
C THR A 238 -5.88 -10.38 15.46
N LYS A 239 -4.66 -9.87 15.29
CA LYS A 239 -4.15 -9.49 13.98
C LYS A 239 -3.94 -10.76 13.14
N THR A 240 -4.60 -10.83 12.00
CA THR A 240 -4.36 -11.91 11.03
C THR A 240 -2.95 -11.78 10.47
N LEU A 241 -2.14 -12.81 10.67
CA LEU A 241 -0.93 -13.04 9.89
C LEU A 241 -1.22 -14.25 9.02
N ILE A 242 -1.63 -14.02 7.77
CA ILE A 242 -1.69 -15.11 6.79
C ILE A 242 -0.22 -15.33 6.38
N LYS A 243 0.34 -16.45 6.83
CA LYS A 243 1.67 -16.91 6.42
C LYS A 243 1.55 -17.84 5.23
#